data_AF-A0A7K1A219-F1
#
_entry.id   AF-A0A7K1A219-F1
#
_cell.length_a   1.000
_cell.length_b   1.000
_cell.length_c   1.000
_cell.angle_alpha   90.00
_cell.angle_beta   90.00
_cell.angle_gamma   90.00
#
_symmetry.space_group_name_H-M   'P 1'
#
loop_
_entity.id
_entity.type
_entity.pdbx_description
1 polymer ?
#
loop_
_entity_poly.entity_id
_entity_poly.type
_entity_poly.pdbx_seq_one_letter_code
_entity_poly.pdbx_strand_id
1 'polypeptide(L)'
;LAAEIGVPAEALSATVERFNGFATTGVDEDFGRGESAYDKYYSDPTVKPNPSLHTIDQGPFYAVKIVPGDLGTKGGLVTDERARVLRPDGTVIEGLYAAGNVSSAVMGHTYAGPGATIGPALAFGYLAAEDIASAKETA
;
A
#
# COMPACT_ATOMS: atom_id res chain seq x y z
N LEU A 1 -19.26 11.47 -21.27
CA LEU A 1 -18.20 10.71 -20.58
C LEU A 1 -17.16 10.07 -21.50
N ALA A 2 -17.45 8.98 -22.25
CA ALA A 2 -16.41 8.28 -23.03
C ALA A 2 -15.58 9.18 -23.95
N ALA A 3 -16.26 10.05 -24.73
CA ALA A 3 -15.61 11.03 -25.60
C ALA A 3 -14.79 12.07 -24.81
N GLU A 4 -15.22 12.46 -23.60
CA GLU A 4 -14.52 13.45 -22.77
C GLU A 4 -13.22 12.90 -22.17
N ILE A 5 -13.17 11.60 -21.90
CA ILE A 5 -11.97 10.92 -21.36
C ILE A 5 -11.14 10.21 -22.43
N GLY A 6 -11.56 10.24 -23.69
CA GLY A 6 -10.81 9.67 -24.82
C GLY A 6 -10.73 8.15 -24.86
N VAL A 7 -11.79 7.43 -24.45
CA VAL A 7 -11.87 5.96 -24.52
C VAL A 7 -12.97 5.49 -25.49
N PRO A 8 -12.89 4.27 -26.03
CA PRO A 8 -13.95 3.72 -26.89
C PRO A 8 -15.29 3.63 -26.14
N ALA A 9 -16.35 4.19 -26.72
CA ALA A 9 -17.66 4.29 -26.06
C ALA A 9 -18.28 2.92 -25.82
N GLU A 10 -18.22 2.04 -26.82
CA GLU A 10 -18.77 0.69 -26.77
C GLU A 10 -18.06 -0.16 -25.71
N ALA A 11 -16.74 -0.01 -25.58
CA ALA A 11 -15.97 -0.73 -24.57
C ALA A 11 -16.30 -0.24 -23.15
N LEU A 12 -16.47 1.07 -22.96
CA LEU A 12 -16.88 1.62 -21.66
C LEU A 12 -18.28 1.13 -21.28
N SER A 13 -19.25 1.19 -22.19
CA SER A 13 -20.61 0.71 -21.95
C SER A 13 -20.65 -0.77 -21.61
N ALA A 14 -19.98 -1.61 -22.41
CA ALA A 14 -19.92 -3.06 -22.15
C ALA A 14 -19.25 -3.38 -20.80
N THR A 15 -18.23 -2.61 -20.40
CA THR A 15 -17.56 -2.77 -19.10
C THR A 15 -18.52 -2.45 -17.95
N VAL A 16 -19.28 -1.36 -18.04
CA VAL A 16 -20.27 -0.97 -17.02
C VAL A 16 -21.42 -1.98 -16.95
N GLU A 17 -21.93 -2.43 -18.10
CA GLU A 17 -22.99 -3.46 -18.14
C GLU A 17 -22.54 -4.77 -17.48
N ARG A 18 -21.32 -5.23 -17.78
CA ARG A 18 -20.74 -6.43 -17.15
C ARG A 18 -20.60 -6.26 -15.63
N PHE A 19 -20.04 -5.13 -15.19
CA PHE A 19 -19.88 -4.82 -13.77
C PHE A 19 -21.23 -4.74 -13.03
N ASN A 20 -22.26 -4.16 -13.65
CA ASN A 20 -23.60 -4.09 -13.06
C ASN A 20 -24.23 -5.49 -12.91
N GLY A 21 -23.92 -6.42 -13.83
CA GLY A 21 -24.24 -7.84 -13.68
C GLY A 21 -23.64 -8.44 -12.41
N PHE A 22 -22.36 -8.16 -12.13
CA PHE A 22 -21.68 -8.60 -10.90
C PHE A 22 -22.26 -7.97 -9.63
N ALA A 23 -22.64 -6.70 -9.69
CA ALA A 23 -23.32 -6.05 -8.56
C ALA A 23 -24.66 -6.72 -8.22
N THR A 24 -25.40 -7.18 -9.24
CA THR A 24 -26.68 -7.87 -9.06
C THR A 24 -26.50 -9.25 -8.41
N THR A 25 -25.49 -10.00 -8.83
CA THR A 25 -25.21 -11.36 -8.29
C THR A 25 -24.40 -11.34 -6.99
N GLY A 26 -23.64 -10.27 -6.75
CA GLY A 26 -22.66 -10.15 -5.67
C GLY A 26 -21.31 -10.78 -5.96
N VAL A 27 -21.08 -11.26 -7.17
CA VAL A 27 -19.86 -11.99 -7.54
C VAL A 27 -19.22 -11.31 -8.74
N ASP A 28 -18.04 -10.75 -8.52
CA ASP A 28 -17.16 -10.27 -9.58
C ASP A 28 -16.33 -11.43 -10.13
N GLU A 29 -16.78 -12.02 -11.23
CA GLU A 29 -16.14 -13.17 -11.86
C GLU A 29 -14.82 -12.83 -12.57
N ASP A 30 -14.53 -11.54 -12.79
CA ASP A 30 -13.33 -11.12 -13.50
C ASP A 30 -12.13 -10.97 -12.56
N PHE A 31 -12.34 -10.39 -11.38
CA PHE A 31 -11.25 -10.02 -10.47
C PHE A 31 -11.49 -10.38 -8.99
N GLY A 32 -12.63 -10.96 -8.63
CA GLY A 32 -12.93 -11.40 -7.26
C GLY A 32 -13.12 -10.24 -6.26
N ARG A 33 -13.48 -9.04 -6.72
CA ARG A 33 -13.71 -7.89 -5.83
C ARG A 33 -14.80 -8.19 -4.80
N GLY A 34 -14.50 -7.91 -3.53
CA GLY A 34 -15.46 -8.09 -2.44
C GLY A 34 -15.47 -9.51 -1.88
N GLU A 35 -14.48 -10.34 -2.19
CA GLU A 35 -14.29 -11.64 -1.54
C GLU A 35 -13.49 -11.50 -0.24
N SER A 36 -12.52 -10.59 -0.18
CA SER A 36 -11.64 -10.43 0.97
C SER A 36 -12.27 -9.59 2.10
N ALA A 37 -11.75 -9.76 3.32
CA ALA A 37 -12.11 -8.88 4.44
C ALA A 37 -11.65 -7.44 4.21
N TYR A 38 -10.56 -7.24 3.46
CA TYR A 38 -10.01 -5.92 3.17
C TYR A 38 -10.93 -5.12 2.25
N ASP A 39 -11.46 -5.74 1.18
CA ASP A 39 -12.41 -5.08 0.26
C ASP A 39 -13.66 -4.61 1.00
N LYS A 40 -14.14 -5.42 1.95
CA LYS A 40 -15.36 -5.17 2.72
C LYS A 40 -15.17 -4.09 3.78
N TYR A 41 -13.94 -3.81 4.23
CA TYR A 41 -13.68 -2.95 5.38
C TYR A 41 -14.17 -1.51 5.18
N TYR A 42 -14.05 -0.97 3.96
CA TYR A 42 -14.50 0.39 3.60
C TYR A 42 -15.75 0.42 2.71
N SER A 43 -16.46 -0.69 2.61
CA SER A 43 -17.63 -0.84 1.72
C SER A 43 -18.93 -0.43 2.42
N ASP A 44 -20.00 -0.18 1.65
CA ASP A 44 -21.32 0.17 2.20
C ASP A 44 -22.06 -1.10 2.67
N PRO A 45 -22.27 -1.30 3.99
CA PRO A 45 -22.89 -2.51 4.50
C PRO A 45 -24.38 -2.65 4.15
N THR A 46 -25.04 -1.57 3.71
CA THR A 46 -26.44 -1.57 3.30
C THR A 46 -26.63 -2.17 1.90
N VAL A 47 -25.57 -2.20 1.09
CA VAL A 47 -25.57 -2.80 -0.24
C VAL A 47 -25.50 -4.32 -0.12
N LYS A 48 -26.41 -4.99 -0.82
CA LYS A 48 -26.56 -6.46 -0.86
C LYS A 48 -26.61 -6.92 -2.32
N PRO A 49 -26.18 -8.17 -2.61
CA PRO A 49 -25.65 -9.16 -1.66
C PRO A 49 -24.19 -8.95 -1.27
N ASN A 50 -23.44 -8.12 -2.00
CA ASN A 50 -22.03 -7.82 -1.73
C ASN A 50 -21.84 -6.31 -1.47
N PRO A 51 -21.34 -5.89 -0.29
CA PRO A 51 -21.21 -4.48 0.05
C PRO A 51 -20.21 -3.72 -0.83
N SER A 52 -19.30 -4.43 -1.49
CA SER A 52 -18.26 -3.86 -2.36
C SER A 52 -18.69 -3.66 -3.81
N LEU A 53 -19.88 -4.14 -4.19
CA LEU A 53 -20.40 -4.14 -5.56
C LEU A 53 -21.80 -3.50 -5.61
N HIS A 54 -21.87 -2.26 -6.10
CA HIS A 54 -23.13 -1.55 -6.36
C HIS A 54 -23.21 -1.22 -7.85
N THR A 55 -24.42 -1.20 -8.41
CA THR A 55 -24.62 -0.80 -9.80
C THR A 55 -24.20 0.65 -10.05
N ILE A 56 -23.69 0.90 -11.24
CA ILE A 56 -23.39 2.22 -11.79
C ILE A 56 -24.44 2.48 -12.88
N ASP A 57 -25.60 3.01 -12.48
CA ASP A 57 -26.76 3.20 -13.37
C ASP A 57 -27.43 4.57 -13.24
N GLN A 58 -27.12 5.34 -12.19
CA GLN A 58 -27.64 6.70 -12.00
C GLN A 58 -26.61 7.75 -12.40
N GLY A 59 -26.99 8.58 -13.37
CA GLY A 59 -26.22 9.75 -13.77
C GLY A 59 -26.40 10.94 -12.81
N PRO A 60 -25.65 12.04 -13.03
CA PRO A 60 -24.60 12.19 -14.04
C PRO A 60 -23.39 11.28 -13.76
N PHE A 61 -22.78 10.74 -14.81
CA PHE A 61 -21.60 9.88 -14.69
C PHE A 61 -20.32 10.70 -14.64
N TYR A 62 -19.37 10.27 -13.83
CA TYR A 62 -18.08 10.95 -13.63
C TYR A 62 -16.92 10.01 -13.91
N ALA A 63 -15.77 10.58 -14.25
CA ALA A 63 -14.51 9.86 -14.38
C ALA A 63 -13.39 10.68 -13.74
N VAL A 64 -12.49 9.99 -13.02
CA VAL A 64 -11.33 10.59 -12.36
C VAL A 64 -10.08 9.88 -12.86
N LYS A 65 -9.09 10.64 -13.33
CA LYS A 65 -7.81 10.07 -13.75
C LYS A 65 -7.01 9.65 -12.51
N ILE A 66 -6.72 8.35 -12.41
CA ILE A 66 -5.85 7.78 -11.39
C ILE A 66 -4.46 7.54 -11.98
N VAL A 67 -3.42 7.89 -11.23
CA VAL A 67 -2.01 7.62 -11.57
C VAL A 67 -1.34 6.87 -10.43
N PRO A 68 -0.29 6.07 -10.69
CA PRO A 68 0.50 5.48 -9.61
C PRO A 68 1.11 6.57 -8.72
N GLY A 69 0.79 6.54 -7.43
CA GLY A 69 1.42 7.36 -6.40
C GLY A 69 2.17 6.48 -5.40
N ASP A 70 3.10 7.08 -4.66
CA ASP A 70 3.82 6.43 -3.59
C ASP A 70 3.62 7.14 -2.24
N LEU A 71 3.83 6.40 -1.15
CA LEU A 71 3.79 6.90 0.22
C LEU A 71 5.21 7.03 0.79
N GLY A 72 6.15 7.47 -0.06
CA GLY A 72 7.57 7.49 0.22
C GLY A 72 8.30 6.26 -0.33
N THR A 73 9.58 6.44 -0.68
CA THR A 73 10.45 5.36 -1.12
C THR A 73 10.83 4.44 0.04
N LYS A 74 11.06 3.16 -0.27
CA LYS A 74 11.40 2.11 0.71
C LYS A 74 12.76 1.43 0.48
N GLY A 75 13.58 2.01 -0.41
CA GLY A 75 14.99 1.66 -0.52
C GLY A 75 15.81 2.40 0.54
N GLY A 76 17.13 2.26 0.52
CA GLY A 76 18.00 3.02 1.40
C GLY A 76 19.24 2.24 1.81
N LEU A 77 19.87 2.71 2.88
CA LEU A 77 21.03 2.09 3.49
C LEU A 77 20.66 0.72 4.08
N VAL A 78 21.51 -0.27 3.87
CA VAL A 78 21.36 -1.58 4.52
C VAL A 78 21.76 -1.43 5.98
N THR A 79 20.92 -1.90 6.89
CA THR A 79 21.17 -1.90 8.32
C THR A 79 21.07 -3.29 8.92
N ASP A 80 21.75 -3.52 10.02
CA ASP A 80 21.55 -4.71 10.85
C ASP A 80 20.38 -4.55 11.84
N GLU A 81 20.21 -5.53 12.73
CA GLU A 81 19.13 -5.55 13.74
C GLU A 81 19.23 -4.43 14.78
N ARG A 82 20.34 -3.69 14.82
CA ARG A 82 20.59 -2.56 15.72
C ARG A 82 20.56 -1.21 15.00
N ALA A 83 20.05 -1.18 13.77
CA ALA A 83 19.99 0.00 12.91
C ALA A 83 21.35 0.57 12.49
N ARG A 84 22.45 -0.19 12.64
CA ARG A 84 23.80 0.25 12.23
C ARG A 84 23.95 0.07 10.72
N VAL A 85 24.52 1.07 10.05
CA VAL A 85 24.69 1.03 8.60
C VAL A 85 25.82 0.07 8.21
N LEU A 86 25.55 -0.75 7.20
CA LEU A 86 26.49 -1.73 6.67
C LEU A 86 27.17 -1.24 5.39
N ARG A 87 28.45 -1.57 5.26
CA ARG A 87 29.21 -1.49 4.00
C ARG A 87 28.76 -2.60 3.03
N PRO A 88 29.16 -2.53 1.75
CA PRO A 88 28.90 -3.61 0.79
C PRO A 88 29.46 -4.98 1.18
N ASP A 89 30.51 -5.03 2.01
CA ASP A 89 31.09 -6.27 2.55
C ASP A 89 30.36 -6.79 3.81
N GLY A 90 29.31 -6.12 4.24
CA GLY A 90 28.53 -6.45 5.44
C GLY A 90 29.12 -5.93 6.75
N THR A 91 30.28 -5.25 6.73
CA THR A 91 30.87 -4.67 7.94
C THR A 91 30.17 -3.38 8.37
N VAL A 92 30.12 -3.13 9.68
CA VAL A 92 29.49 -1.94 10.27
C VAL A 92 30.32 -0.68 10.00
N ILE A 93 29.64 0.41 9.61
CA ILE A 93 30.21 1.76 9.63
C ILE A 93 30.00 2.33 11.04
N GLU A 94 31.08 2.42 11.81
CA GLU A 94 31.05 2.90 13.18
C GLU A 94 30.44 4.31 13.30
N GLY A 95 29.51 4.48 14.24
CA GLY A 95 28.83 5.75 14.51
C GLY A 95 27.73 6.14 13.51
N LEU A 96 27.47 5.33 12.48
CA LEU A 96 26.45 5.63 11.47
C LEU A 96 25.22 4.69 11.60
N TYR A 97 24.06 5.30 11.78
CA TYR A 97 22.77 4.63 11.95
C TYR A 97 21.74 5.15 10.94
N ALA A 98 20.77 4.30 10.58
CA ALA A 98 19.69 4.67 9.69
C ALA A 98 18.37 4.02 10.13
N ALA A 99 17.26 4.76 10.08
CA ALA A 99 15.93 4.26 10.39
C ALA A 99 14.86 4.94 9.54
N GLY A 100 13.76 4.24 9.26
CA GLY A 100 12.69 4.72 8.39
C GLY A 100 13.09 4.73 6.92
N ASN A 101 12.54 5.64 6.12
CA ASN A 101 12.67 5.61 4.65
C ASN A 101 14.08 5.87 4.09
N VAL A 102 15.06 6.22 4.95
CA VAL A 102 16.47 6.30 4.56
C VAL A 102 17.19 4.94 4.69
N SER A 103 16.57 3.97 5.36
CA SER A 103 17.02 2.59 5.48
C SER A 103 16.22 1.68 4.55
N SER A 104 16.86 0.62 4.05
CA SER A 104 16.17 -0.41 3.27
C SER A 104 15.08 -1.08 4.12
N ALA A 105 13.83 -1.01 3.66
CA ALA A 105 12.70 -1.51 4.44
C ALA A 105 12.75 -3.03 4.64
N VAL A 106 12.48 -3.48 5.87
CA VAL A 106 12.46 -4.91 6.23
C VAL A 106 11.38 -5.71 5.49
N MET A 107 10.33 -5.05 5.00
CA MET A 107 9.26 -5.67 4.21
C MET A 107 9.62 -5.91 2.74
N GLY A 108 10.80 -5.49 2.29
CA GLY A 108 11.25 -5.70 0.91
C GLY A 108 10.24 -5.20 -0.12
N HIS A 109 9.73 -6.09 -0.98
CA HIS A 109 8.82 -5.74 -2.06
C HIS A 109 7.35 -5.61 -1.64
N THR A 110 6.97 -6.07 -0.45
CA THR A 110 5.56 -6.06 0.00
C THR A 110 5.28 -4.92 0.98
N TYR A 111 4.01 -4.77 1.34
CA TYR A 111 3.54 -3.85 2.38
C TYR A 111 2.66 -4.65 3.34
N ALA A 112 3.13 -4.88 4.56
CA ALA A 112 2.53 -5.84 5.48
C ALA A 112 1.15 -5.41 6.01
N GLY A 113 0.87 -4.12 6.02
CA GLY A 113 -0.38 -3.57 6.54
C GLY A 113 -0.24 -2.12 7.00
N PRO A 114 -1.34 -1.48 7.42
CA PRO A 114 -1.33 -0.09 7.89
C PRO A 114 -0.29 0.07 9.02
N GLY A 115 0.57 1.07 8.90
CA GLY A 115 1.66 1.32 9.85
C GLY A 115 3.00 0.66 9.50
N ALA A 116 3.11 -0.13 8.42
CA ALA A 116 4.35 -0.80 8.01
C ALA A 116 5.53 0.16 7.71
N THR A 117 5.27 1.46 7.53
CA THR A 117 6.33 2.48 7.43
C THR A 117 6.72 3.04 8.80
N ILE A 118 5.73 3.49 9.58
CA ILE A 118 5.95 4.20 10.86
C ILE A 118 6.45 3.25 11.95
N GLY A 119 5.89 2.03 12.02
CA GLY A 119 6.26 1.04 13.03
C GLY A 119 7.75 0.70 13.01
N PRO A 120 8.31 0.25 11.87
CA PRO A 120 9.74 0.02 11.75
C PRO A 120 10.59 1.27 11.97
N ALA A 121 10.15 2.44 11.48
CA ALA A 121 10.89 3.68 11.70
C ALA A 121 11.06 3.99 13.20
N LEU A 122 9.98 3.84 13.99
CA LEU A 122 10.02 4.01 15.44
C LEU A 122 10.87 2.94 16.12
N ALA A 123 10.70 1.67 15.75
CA ALA A 123 11.42 0.55 16.35
C ALA A 123 12.94 0.66 16.11
N PHE A 124 13.37 0.85 14.86
CA PHE A 124 14.79 0.98 14.54
C PHE A 124 15.39 2.30 15.02
N GLY A 125 14.60 3.38 15.07
CA GLY A 125 15.03 4.63 15.71
C GLY A 125 15.31 4.44 17.21
N TYR A 126 14.46 3.69 17.90
CA TYR A 126 14.68 3.32 19.30
C TYR A 126 15.91 2.43 19.48
N LEU A 127 16.05 1.38 18.67
CA LEU A 127 17.21 0.46 18.73
C LEU A 127 18.53 1.18 18.44
N ALA A 128 18.55 2.12 17.49
CA ALA A 128 19.72 2.96 17.26
C ALA A 128 20.11 3.75 18.51
N ALA A 129 19.15 4.37 19.19
CA ALA A 129 19.40 5.17 20.38
C ALA A 129 19.92 4.33 21.56
N GLU A 130 19.37 3.12 21.77
CA GLU A 130 19.85 2.17 22.79
C GLU A 130 21.29 1.74 22.53
N ASP A 131 21.63 1.36 21.29
CA ASP A 131 22.99 0.94 20.92
C ASP A 131 24.00 2.09 21.09
N ILE A 132 23.63 3.32 20.71
CA ILE A 132 24.43 4.54 20.93
C ILE A 132 24.68 4.78 22.42
N ALA A 133 23.65 4.58 23.27
CA ALA A 133 23.77 4.82 24.70
C ALA A 133 24.70 3.79 25.37
N SER A 134 24.54 2.50 25.06
CA SER A 134 25.40 1.43 25.61
C SER A 134 26.86 1.54 25.18
N ALA A 135 27.13 2.01 23.96
CA ALA A 135 28.50 2.22 23.50
C ALA A 135 29.24 3.31 24.31
N LYS A 136 28.53 4.28 24.88
CA LYS A 136 29.13 5.33 25.72
C LYS A 136 29.47 4.87 27.14
N GLU A 137 28.87 3.79 27.63
CA GLU A 137 29.17 3.25 28.97
C GLU A 137 30.43 2.36 28.98
N THR A 138 30.90 1.95 27.80
CA THR A 138 32.03 1.03 27.64
C THR A 138 33.32 1.70 27.13
N ALA A 139 33.27 3.01 26.86
CA ALA A 139 34.40 3.85 26.45
C ALA A 139 34.88 4.73 27.62
#